data_AF-A0A330HLM8-F1
#
_entry.id   AF-A0A330HLM8-F1
#
_cell.length_a   1.000
_cell.length_b   1.000
_cell.length_c   1.000
_cell.angle_alpha   90.00
_cell.angle_beta   90.00
_cell.angle_gamma   90.00
#
_symmetry.space_group_name_H-M   'P 1'
#
loop_
_entity.id
_entity.type
_entity.pdbx_description
1 polymer ?
#
loop_
_entity_poly.entity_id
_entity_poly.type
_entity_poly.pdbx_seq_one_letter_code
_entity_poly.pdbx_strand_id
1 'polypeptide(L)' 'MVDEDSPYRDAYRLQRVADGNATTIAIFYSAKEALAIIPSLDESYRLMRGDKQIWPNEASSPRHERKAQ' A
#
# COMPACT_ATOMS: atom_id res chain seq x y z
N MET A 1 32.74 10.15 -1.97
CA MET A 1 31.63 9.36 -1.38
C MET A 1 30.70 9.08 -2.54
N VAL A 2 30.54 7.81 -2.91
CA VAL A 2 29.66 7.42 -4.01
C VAL A 2 28.25 7.57 -3.45
N ASP A 3 27.55 8.64 -3.84
CA ASP A 3 26.09 8.64 -3.80
C ASP A 3 25.66 7.58 -4.80
N GLU A 4 25.54 6.36 -4.27
CA GLU A 4 25.00 5.20 -4.96
C GLU A 4 23.62 5.60 -5.46
N ASP A 5 23.57 5.88 -6.76
CA ASP A 5 22.42 5.75 -7.63
C ASP A 5 21.47 4.72 -7.02
N SER A 6 20.44 5.20 -6.34
CA SER A 6 19.43 4.34 -5.73
C SER A 6 18.27 4.30 -6.71
N PRO A 7 18.25 3.36 -7.69
CA PRO A 7 17.18 3.22 -8.69
C PRO A 7 15.84 2.77 -8.09
N TYR A 8 15.67 2.85 -6.77
CA TYR A 8 14.59 2.25 -6.00
C TYR A 8 13.44 3.19 -5.63
N ARG A 9 13.45 4.46 -6.08
CA ARG A 9 12.48 5.46 -5.60
C ARG A 9 11.06 5.33 -6.15
N ASP A 10 10.84 4.56 -7.22
CA ASP A 10 9.54 4.53 -7.91
C ASP A 10 8.86 3.17 -8.03
N ALA A 11 9.35 2.15 -7.34
CA ALA A 11 8.69 0.85 -7.33
C ALA A 11 7.51 0.80 -6.34
N TYR A 12 6.40 0.22 -6.79
CA TYR A 12 5.21 -0.04 -5.98
C TYR A 12 5.39 -1.37 -5.24
N ARG A 13 5.35 -1.35 -3.91
CA ARG A 13 5.52 -2.52 -3.06
C ARG A 13 4.18 -2.92 -2.50
N LEU A 14 3.71 -4.10 -2.86
CA LEU A 14 2.55 -4.72 -2.23
C LEU A 14 3.01 -5.43 -0.96
N GLN A 15 2.42 -5.05 0.16
CA GLN A 15 2.68 -5.68 1.44
C GLN A 15 1.41 -6.32 1.98
N ARG A 16 1.54 -7.51 2.55
CA ARG A 16 0.47 -8.15 3.32
C ARG A 16 0.66 -7.81 4.79
N VAL A 17 -0.40 -7.30 5.41
CA VAL A 17 -0.48 -7.03 6.85
C VAL A 17 -1.15 -8.23 7.50
N ALA A 18 -0.42 -8.91 8.38
CA ALA A 18 -0.93 -10.01 9.18
C ALA A 18 -0.33 -9.91 10.58
N ASP A 19 -1.17 -9.99 11.61
CA ASP A 19 -0.73 -9.98 13.02
C ASP A 19 0.11 -8.72 13.38
N GLY A 20 -0.26 -7.55 12.84
CA GLY A 20 0.48 -6.30 13.03
C GLY A 20 1.79 -6.19 12.23
N ASN A 21 2.21 -7.24 11.53
CA ASN A 21 3.41 -7.25 10.71
C ASN A 21 3.08 -7.04 9.24
N ALA A 22 3.81 -6.15 8.58
CA ALA A 22 3.68 -5.89 7.16
C ALA A 22 4.86 -6.52 6.40
N THR A 23 4.57 -7.51 5.56
CA THR A 23 5.57 -8.21 4.76
C THR A 23 5.39 -7.88 3.29
N THR A 24 6.44 -7.43 2.61
CA THR A 24 6.41 -7.22 1.16
C THR A 24 6.30 -8.55 0.44
N ILE A 25 5.26 -8.72 -0.39
CA ILE A 25 4.99 -9.96 -1.13
C ILE A 25 5.18 -9.80 -2.64
N ALA A 26 5.11 -8.57 -3.16
CA ALA A 26 5.32 -8.29 -4.58
C ALA A 26 5.85 -6.85 -4.78
N ILE A 27 6.60 -6.66 -5.86
CA ILE A 27 7.12 -5.36 -6.29
C ILE A 27 6.70 -5.16 -7.75
N PHE A 28 6.08 -4.02 -8.03
CA PHE A 28 5.68 -3.61 -9.37
C PHE A 28 6.48 -2.38 -9.78
N TYR A 29 7.07 -2.44 -10.98
CA TYR A 29 7.77 -1.29 -11.57
C TYR A 29 6.83 -0.42 -12.43
N SER A 30 5.61 -0.90 -12.68
CA SER A 30 4.59 -0.19 -13.42
C SER A 30 3.42 0.20 -12.51
N ALA A 31 3.10 1.49 -12.50
CA ALA A 31 1.92 2.01 -11.82
C ALA A 31 0.64 1.34 -12.32
N LYS A 32 0.54 1.07 -13.64
CA LYS A 32 -0.64 0.46 -14.24
C LYS A 32 -0.90 -0.94 -13.67
N GLU A 33 0.15 -1.75 -13.55
CA GLU A 33 0.03 -3.11 -13.02
C GLU A 33 -0.27 -3.09 -11.51
N ALA A 34 0.42 -2.22 -10.76
CA ALA A 34 0.20 -2.06 -9.32
C ALA A 34 -1.22 -1.61 -8.97
N LEU A 35 -1.80 -0.70 -9.78
CA LEU A 35 -3.15 -0.20 -9.56
C LEU A 35 -4.22 -1.17 -10.06
N ALA A 36 -3.93 -1.96 -11.10
CA ALA A 36 -4.88 -2.93 -11.65
C ALA A 36 -5.25 -4.05 -10.66
N ILE A 37 -4.36 -4.36 -9.71
CA ILE A 37 -4.62 -5.41 -8.70
C ILE A 37 -5.41 -4.91 -7.49
N ILE A 38 -5.47 -3.59 -7.24
CA ILE A 38 -6.17 -2.99 -6.08
C ILE A 38 -7.58 -3.53 -5.88
N PRO A 39 -8.47 -3.60 -6.90
CA PRO A 39 -9.84 -4.09 -6.69
C PRO A 39 -9.92 -5.57 -6.28
N SER A 40 -8.84 -6.34 -6.42
CA SER A 40 -8.76 -7.74 -5.99
C SER A 40 -8.13 -7.92 -4.60
N LEU A 41 -7.68 -6.84 -3.97
CA LEU A 41 -7.03 -6.87 -2.67
C LEU A 41 -8.02 -6.54 -1.54
N ASP A 42 -7.82 -7.22 -0.42
CA ASP A 42 -8.54 -7.00 0.85
C ASP A 42 -7.77 -6.02 1.77
N GLU A 43 -8.38 -5.57 2.86
CA GLU A 43 -7.76 -4.73 3.90
C GLU A 43 -6.49 -5.32 4.53
N SER A 44 -6.30 -6.64 4.43
CA SER A 44 -5.07 -7.35 4.80
C SER A 44 -3.87 -7.02 3.91
N TYR A 45 -4.04 -6.16 2.90
CA TYR A 45 -2.97 -5.74 2.00
C TYR A 45 -2.85 -4.22 1.98
N ARG A 46 -1.63 -3.75 1.73
CA ARG A 46 -1.34 -2.33 1.50
C ARG A 46 -0.39 -2.15 0.34
N LEU A 47 -0.62 -1.11 -0.45
CA LEU A 47 0.25 -0.74 -1.55
C LEU A 47 1.06 0.49 -1.14
N MET A 48 2.39 0.36 -1.18
CA MET A 48 3.35 1.42 -0.89
C MET A 48 4.05 1.87 -2.17
N ARG A 49 4.38 3.15 -2.30
CA ARG A 49 5.29 3.69 -3.32
C ARG A 49 6.37 4.48 -2.60
N GLY A 50 7.59 3.94 -2.54
CA GLY A 50 8.61 4.43 -1.63
C GLY A 50 8.10 4.41 -0.18
N ASP A 51 8.14 5.57 0.49
CA ASP A 51 7.64 5.77 1.86
C ASP A 51 6.15 6.14 1.93
N LYS A 52 5.48 6.35 0.79
CA LYS A 52 4.07 6.77 0.73
C LYS A 52 3.15 5.57 0.58
N GLN A 53 2.18 5.41 1.49
CA GLN A 53 1.08 4.47 1.30
C GLN A 53 0.09 5.03 0.26
N ILE A 54 -0.27 4.21 -0.71
CA ILE A 54 -1.26 4.53 -1.76
C ILE A 54 -2.62 3.92 -1.42
N TRP A 55 -2.65 2.79 -0.69
CA TRP A 55 -3.87 2.05 -0.39
C TRP A 55 -3.68 1.09 0.81
N PRO A 56 -4.69 0.85 1.68
CA PRO A 56 -5.79 1.73 2.06
C PRO A 56 -5.50 2.39 3.42
N ASN A 57 -5.57 3.72 3.49
CA ASN A 57 -5.82 4.42 4.75
C ASN A 57 -6.44 5.83 4.57
N GLU A 58 -7.51 5.96 3.77
CA GLU A 58 -8.33 7.20 3.77
C GLU A 58 -9.85 7.01 3.63
N ALA A 59 -10.36 5.77 3.48
CA ALA A 59 -11.81 5.53 3.40
C ALA A 59 -12.36 4.44 4.35
N SER A 60 -11.51 3.65 5.01
CA SER A 60 -11.94 2.68 6.04
C SER A 60 -11.84 3.27 7.45
N SER A 61 -12.24 4.53 7.61
CA SER A 61 -13.05 4.81 8.80
C SER A 61 -14.47 4.56 8.34
N PRO A 62 -15.20 3.55 8.87
CA PRO A 62 -16.60 3.78 9.06
C PRO A 62 -16.62 5.05 9.93
N ARG A 63 -16.96 6.19 9.32
CA ARG A 63 -17.54 7.29 10.06
C ARG A 63 -18.77 6.64 10.66
N HIS A 64 -18.59 6.10 11.86
CA HIS A 64 -19.61 5.54 12.69
C HIS A 64 -20.40 6.78 13.07
N GLU A 65 -21.30 7.21 12.17
CA GLU A 65 -22.39 8.07 12.52
C GLU A 65 -23.30 7.23 13.42
N ARG A 66 -22.83 6.99 14.65
CA ARG A 66 -23.70 6.85 15.81
C ARG A 66 -24.43 8.19 15.94
N LYS A 67 -25.51 8.33 15.19
CA LYS A 67 -26.75 8.87 15.74
C LYS A 67 -27.57 7.62 16.09
N ALA A 68 -27.44 6.99 17.26
CA ALA A 68 -27.76 7.52 18.58
C ALA A 68 -29.04 8.37 18.55
N GLN A 69 -30.16 7.65 18.68
CA GLN A 69 -31.51 8.06 19.11
C GLN A 69 -32.29 9.08 18.26
#